data_AF-A0A6M1RXZ1-F1
#
_entry.id   AF-A0A6M1RXZ1-F1
#
_cell.length_a   1.000
_cell.length_b   1.000
_cell.length_c   1.000
_cell.angle_alpha   90.00
_cell.angle_beta   90.00
_cell.angle_gamma   90.00
#
_symmetry.space_group_name_H-M   'P 1'
#
loop_
_entity.id
_entity.type
_entity.pdbx_description
1 polymer ?
#
loop_
_entity_poly.entity_id
_entity_poly.type
_entity_poly.pdbx_seq_one_letter_code
_entity_poly.pdbx_strand_id
1 'polypeptide(L)'
;MKPIVSGFSQARFLRLAAAAVLLLLIAGPALAGDLKLEAQLIWGTNESKSPNPRHKPVEEPVAQKLKELPFKWTHYFEVNRKEFTVSKEESRRVSMSEECEIQVRRLEDEQVELTLYGKGKRVGRVTQKLPKSEMLVLGGNAPNYTAWFVMLRRKD
;
A
#
# COMPACT_ATOMS: atom_id res chain seq x y z
N MET A 1 43.64 -76.59 -23.92
CA MET A 1 42.98 -75.31 -24.27
C MET A 1 41.74 -75.13 -23.41
N LYS A 2 41.64 -74.02 -22.66
CA LYS A 2 40.45 -73.56 -21.90
C LYS A 2 40.41 -72.02 -22.04
N PRO A 3 39.29 -71.37 -22.37
CA PRO A 3 39.08 -69.96 -22.07
C PRO A 3 38.37 -69.85 -20.70
N ILE A 4 38.97 -69.19 -19.71
CA ILE A 4 38.96 -67.74 -19.43
C ILE A 4 37.58 -67.25 -18.97
N VAL A 5 37.54 -66.96 -17.68
CA VAL A 5 36.50 -66.27 -16.90
C VAL A 5 36.45 -64.80 -17.30
N SER A 6 35.27 -64.17 -17.35
CA SER A 6 35.13 -62.76 -16.93
C SER A 6 33.65 -62.38 -16.79
N GLY A 7 33.28 -61.99 -15.56
CA GLY A 7 31.95 -61.52 -15.22
C GLY A 7 31.65 -60.13 -15.76
N PHE A 8 30.44 -59.93 -16.26
CA PHE A 8 29.91 -58.63 -16.62
C PHE A 8 29.19 -58.03 -15.40
N SER A 9 29.73 -56.92 -14.90
CA SER A 9 29.24 -56.14 -13.76
C SER A 9 27.94 -55.40 -14.10
N GLN A 10 26.84 -55.78 -13.43
CA GLN A 10 25.54 -55.09 -13.45
C GLN A 10 25.56 -53.81 -12.58
N ALA A 11 26.34 -52.79 -12.92
CA ALA A 11 26.48 -51.63 -12.03
C ALA A 11 26.52 -50.25 -12.72
N ARG A 12 25.85 -50.07 -13.87
CA ARG A 12 25.89 -48.76 -14.57
C ARG A 12 24.56 -48.14 -15.02
N PHE A 13 23.42 -48.83 -14.93
CA PHE A 13 22.15 -48.30 -15.46
C PHE A 13 21.18 -47.72 -14.42
N LEU A 14 21.61 -47.54 -13.16
CA LEU A 14 20.76 -47.03 -12.07
C LEU A 14 21.22 -45.69 -11.48
N ARG A 15 21.93 -44.86 -12.25
CA ARG A 15 22.44 -43.55 -11.76
C ARG A 15 21.96 -42.32 -12.54
N LEU A 16 21.06 -42.47 -13.52
CA LEU A 16 20.57 -41.34 -14.31
C LEU A 16 19.09 -40.99 -14.08
N ALA A 17 18.31 -41.86 -13.42
CA ALA A 17 16.91 -41.56 -13.10
C ALA A 17 16.72 -40.75 -11.80
N ALA A 18 17.74 -40.67 -10.93
CA ALA A 18 17.64 -40.00 -9.63
C ALA A 18 17.96 -38.49 -9.67
N ALA A 19 18.51 -37.97 -10.78
CA ALA A 19 18.95 -36.58 -10.87
C ALA A 19 17.87 -35.62 -11.43
N ALA A 20 16.78 -36.12 -12.01
CA ALA A 20 15.78 -35.28 -12.69
C ALA A 20 14.57 -34.89 -11.81
N VAL A 21 14.41 -35.48 -10.62
CA VAL A 21 13.24 -35.23 -9.74
C VAL A 21 13.50 -34.13 -8.71
N LEU A 22 14.75 -33.69 -8.52
CA LEU A 22 15.11 -32.76 -7.42
C LEU A 22 15.10 -31.26 -7.79
N LEU A 23 14.58 -30.89 -8.96
CA LEU A 23 14.57 -29.49 -9.43
C LEU A 23 13.18 -28.83 -9.48
N LEU A 24 12.16 -29.47 -8.91
CA LEU A 24 10.75 -29.02 -9.01
C LEU A 24 10.18 -28.33 -7.76
N LEU A 25 10.97 -28.01 -6.73
CA LEU A 25 10.40 -27.60 -5.42
C LEU A 25 10.99 -26.35 -4.76
N ILE A 26 11.43 -25.35 -5.53
CA ILE A 26 11.77 -24.04 -4.94
C ILE A 26 11.12 -22.88 -5.70
N ALA A 27 9.83 -23.03 -6.04
CA ALA A 27 8.96 -21.88 -6.17
C ALA A 27 8.24 -21.69 -4.82
N GLY A 28 8.98 -21.23 -3.82
CA GLY A 28 8.35 -20.75 -2.59
C GLY A 28 7.39 -19.61 -2.95
N PRO A 29 6.24 -19.47 -2.27
CA PRO A 29 5.41 -18.28 -2.47
C PRO A 29 6.30 -17.07 -2.22
N ALA A 30 6.40 -16.17 -3.21
CA ALA A 30 6.92 -14.85 -2.95
C ALA A 30 6.05 -14.29 -1.81
N LEU A 31 6.60 -14.24 -0.59
CA LEU A 31 5.98 -13.53 0.52
C LEU A 31 5.87 -12.11 0.02
N ALA A 32 4.68 -11.77 -0.47
CA ALA A 32 4.35 -10.43 -0.91
C ALA A 32 4.46 -9.58 0.35
N GLY A 33 5.64 -8.98 0.52
CA GLY A 33 6.03 -8.31 1.75
C GLY A 33 4.99 -7.30 2.20
N ASP A 34 4.99 -7.07 3.49
CA ASP A 34 4.30 -5.99 4.17
C ASP A 34 4.36 -4.68 3.37
N LEU A 35 3.20 -4.06 3.14
CA LEU A 35 3.10 -2.80 2.41
C LEU A 35 3.23 -1.64 3.40
N LYS A 36 4.39 -0.99 3.39
CA LYS A 36 4.61 0.26 4.12
C LYS A 36 3.89 1.41 3.42
N LEU A 37 3.14 2.18 4.17
CA LEU A 37 2.33 3.29 3.71
C LEU A 37 2.56 4.52 4.59
N GLU A 38 2.38 5.68 4.00
CA GLU A 38 2.24 6.95 4.69
C GLU A 38 0.86 7.53 4.37
N ALA A 39 0.12 7.92 5.40
CA ALA A 39 -1.10 8.71 5.27
C ALA A 39 -0.89 10.13 5.81
N GLN A 40 -1.43 11.12 5.09
CA GLN A 40 -1.52 12.50 5.55
C GLN A 40 -2.99 12.91 5.63
N LEU A 41 -3.38 13.44 6.79
CA LEU A 41 -4.65 14.15 6.96
C LEU A 41 -4.43 15.61 6.60
N ILE A 42 -5.23 16.10 5.66
CA ILE A 42 -5.05 17.41 5.04
C ILE A 42 -6.35 18.20 5.15
N TRP A 43 -6.23 19.47 5.52
CA TRP A 43 -7.33 20.42 5.53
C TRP A 43 -7.24 21.34 4.31
N GLY A 44 -8.29 21.35 3.48
CA GLY A 44 -8.41 22.24 2.34
C GLY A 44 -9.34 23.43 2.63
N THR A 45 -8.89 24.61 2.23
CA THR A 45 -9.60 25.87 2.43
C THR A 45 -9.25 26.88 1.33
N ASN A 46 -10.00 27.97 1.24
CA ASN A 46 -9.65 29.16 0.46
C ASN A 46 -8.96 30.25 1.29
N GLU A 47 -8.86 30.04 2.60
CA GLU A 47 -8.12 30.93 3.50
C GLU A 47 -6.62 30.73 3.36
N SER A 48 -5.87 31.82 3.31
CA SER A 48 -4.40 31.79 3.18
C SER A 48 -3.69 31.16 4.39
N LYS A 49 -4.38 30.99 5.51
CA LYS A 49 -3.83 30.46 6.76
C LYS A 49 -4.83 29.50 7.42
N SER A 50 -4.27 28.56 8.18
CA SER A 50 -5.03 27.73 9.10
C SER A 50 -5.33 28.45 10.41
N PRO A 51 -6.55 28.29 10.97
CA PRO A 51 -6.87 28.81 12.30
C PRO A 51 -6.11 28.06 13.41
N ASN A 52 -5.64 26.84 13.13
CA ASN A 52 -4.77 26.10 14.02
C ASN A 52 -3.29 26.36 13.62
N PRO A 53 -2.48 26.98 14.50
CA PRO A 53 -1.09 27.32 14.20
C PRO A 53 -0.18 26.09 14.10
N ARG A 54 -0.63 24.91 14.53
CA ARG A 54 0.13 23.66 14.37
C ARG A 54 0.02 23.08 12.96
N HIS A 55 -0.94 23.53 12.16
CA HIS A 55 -1.04 23.11 10.78
C HIS A 55 0.00 23.86 9.94
N LYS A 56 0.69 23.12 9.09
CA LYS A 56 1.69 23.64 8.16
C LYS A 56 1.23 23.39 6.72
N PRO A 57 1.67 24.18 5.73
CA PRO A 57 1.43 23.85 4.33
C PRO A 57 1.89 22.42 4.02
N VAL A 58 1.14 21.71 3.19
CA VAL A 58 1.58 20.41 2.65
C VAL A 58 2.79 20.61 1.73
N GLU A 59 3.60 19.56 1.53
CA GLU A 59 4.69 19.63 0.55
C GLU A 59 4.19 19.90 -0.87
N GLU A 60 5.03 20.56 -1.67
CA GLU A 60 4.70 21.01 -3.03
C GLU A 60 4.12 19.90 -3.93
N PRO A 61 4.66 18.66 -3.97
CA PRO A 61 4.07 17.59 -4.78
C PRO A 61 2.64 17.22 -4.36
N VAL A 62 2.33 17.28 -3.07
CA VAL A 62 0.99 17.00 -2.54
C VAL A 62 0.05 18.16 -2.87
N ALA A 63 0.52 19.41 -2.73
CA ALA A 63 -0.25 20.60 -3.11
C ALA A 63 -0.62 20.59 -4.60
N GLN A 64 0.34 20.25 -5.47
CA GLN A 64 0.12 20.15 -6.92
C GLN A 64 -0.91 19.07 -7.24
N LYS A 65 -0.75 17.86 -6.67
CA LYS A 65 -1.72 16.78 -6.85
C LYS A 65 -3.14 17.19 -6.45
N LEU A 66 -3.30 17.91 -5.34
CA LEU A 66 -4.60 18.37 -4.88
C LEU A 66 -5.22 19.44 -5.78
N LYS A 67 -4.41 20.31 -6.40
CA LYS A 67 -4.86 21.34 -7.37
C LYS A 67 -5.30 20.75 -8.71
N GLU A 68 -4.73 19.61 -9.11
CA GLU A 68 -5.12 18.88 -10.33
C GLU A 68 -6.48 18.19 -10.20
N LEU A 69 -6.91 17.91 -8.97
CA LEU A 69 -8.20 17.31 -8.69
C LEU A 69 -9.31 18.36 -8.77
N PRO A 70 -10.57 17.97 -9.05
CA PRO A 70 -11.69 18.91 -9.24
C PRO A 70 -12.21 19.47 -7.89
N PHE A 71 -11.30 19.87 -7.01
CA PHE A 71 -11.59 20.50 -5.72
C PHE A 71 -11.51 22.02 -5.85
N LYS A 72 -12.40 22.71 -5.13
CA LYS A 72 -12.52 24.18 -5.18
C LYS A 72 -11.53 24.93 -4.27
N TRP A 73 -10.59 24.24 -3.62
CA TRP A 73 -9.74 24.80 -2.57
C TRP A 73 -8.40 25.30 -3.11
N THR A 74 -7.93 26.45 -2.62
CA THR A 74 -6.67 27.06 -3.06
C THR A 74 -5.50 26.79 -2.12
N HIS A 75 -5.76 26.49 -0.84
CA HIS A 75 -4.76 26.25 0.19
C HIS A 75 -4.99 24.91 0.89
N TYR A 76 -3.88 24.22 1.18
CA TYR A 76 -3.88 22.88 1.77
C TYR A 76 -2.86 22.81 2.90
N PHE A 77 -3.31 22.31 4.06
CA PHE A 77 -2.49 22.25 5.26
C PHE A 77 -2.45 20.83 5.83
N GLU A 78 -1.26 20.33 6.15
CA GLU A 78 -1.08 19.08 6.88
C GLU A 78 -1.54 19.27 8.32
N VAL A 79 -2.43 18.38 8.73
CA VAL A 79 -2.98 18.30 10.09
C VAL A 79 -2.31 17.18 10.87
N ASN A 80 -2.10 16.03 10.23
CA ASN A 80 -1.40 14.90 10.81
C ASN A 80 -0.77 14.03 9.73
N ARG A 81 0.27 13.28 10.09
CA ARG A 81 0.95 12.31 9.22
C ARG A 81 1.24 11.04 10.02
N LYS A 82 0.99 9.87 9.42
CA LYS A 82 1.28 8.57 10.02
C LYS A 82 1.87 7.62 9.00
N GLU A 83 2.92 6.92 9.41
CA GLU A 83 3.46 5.77 8.70
C GLU A 83 2.98 4.48 9.36
N PHE A 84 2.65 3.49 8.55
CA PHE A 84 2.15 2.20 9.03
C PHE A 84 2.33 1.12 7.97
N THR A 85 2.14 -0.12 8.38
CA THR A 85 2.28 -1.29 7.52
C THR A 85 0.94 -2.00 7.38
N VAL A 86 0.67 -2.52 6.18
CA VAL A 86 -0.50 -3.35 5.88
C VAL A 86 -0.03 -4.70 5.33
N SER A 87 -0.34 -5.75 6.06
CA SER A 87 -0.12 -7.14 5.63
C SER A 87 -1.14 -7.52 4.55
N LYS A 88 -0.90 -8.62 3.82
CA LYS A 88 -1.76 -9.02 2.69
C LYS A 88 -3.18 -9.46 3.12
N GLU A 89 -3.31 -9.99 4.33
CA GLU A 89 -4.52 -10.67 4.79
C GLU A 89 -5.39 -9.82 5.73
N GLU A 90 -4.85 -8.68 6.20
CA GLU A 90 -5.52 -7.86 7.21
C GLU A 90 -5.90 -6.48 6.69
N SER A 91 -7.04 -5.98 7.16
CA SER A 91 -7.35 -4.56 7.07
C SER A 91 -6.74 -3.83 8.26
N ARG A 92 -6.04 -2.73 8.00
CA ARG A 92 -5.46 -1.89 9.05
C ARG A 92 -6.33 -0.67 9.30
N ARG A 93 -6.79 -0.46 10.54
CA ARG A 93 -7.39 0.81 10.98
C ARG A 93 -6.35 1.75 11.58
N VAL A 94 -6.43 3.02 11.23
CA VAL A 94 -5.51 4.07 11.68
C VAL A 94 -6.33 5.32 12.05
N SER A 95 -6.31 5.70 13.33
CA SER A 95 -6.85 6.99 13.77
C SER A 95 -5.93 8.11 13.27
N MET A 96 -6.48 9.05 12.50
CA MET A 96 -5.76 10.21 11.94
C MET A 96 -6.02 11.49 12.76
N SER A 97 -7.18 11.58 13.40
CA SER A 97 -7.51 12.57 14.44
C SER A 97 -8.62 12.01 15.33
N GLU A 98 -9.12 12.81 16.28
CA GLU A 98 -10.28 12.44 17.10
C GLU A 98 -11.54 12.19 16.25
N GLU A 99 -11.68 12.92 15.14
CA GLU A 99 -12.86 12.83 14.26
C GLU A 99 -12.58 12.08 12.94
N CYS A 100 -11.35 11.63 12.70
CA CYS A 100 -10.96 11.01 11.43
C CYS A 100 -10.24 9.68 11.65
N GLU A 101 -10.75 8.62 11.05
CA GLU A 101 -10.13 7.30 11.00
C GLU A 101 -10.12 6.78 9.56
N ILE A 102 -9.08 6.05 9.20
CA ILE A 102 -9.00 5.33 7.94
C ILE A 102 -8.92 3.83 8.16
N GLN A 103 -9.46 3.07 7.21
CA GLN A 103 -9.22 1.65 7.09
C GLN A 103 -8.61 1.37 5.74
N VAL A 104 -7.48 0.68 5.73
CA VAL A 104 -6.72 0.33 4.53
C VAL A 104 -6.63 -1.17 4.40
N ARG A 105 -6.91 -1.69 3.21
CA ARG A 105 -6.79 -3.11 2.89
C ARG A 105 -6.03 -3.28 1.58
N ARG A 106 -5.12 -4.24 1.54
CA ARG A 106 -4.49 -4.67 0.29
C ARG A 106 -5.41 -5.59 -0.47
N LEU A 107 -5.46 -5.41 -1.78
CA LEU A 107 -6.14 -6.29 -2.70
C LEU A 107 -5.11 -6.89 -3.68
N GLU A 108 -5.59 -7.71 -4.61
CA GLU A 108 -4.79 -8.25 -5.70
C GLU A 108 -4.36 -7.13 -6.68
N ASP A 109 -3.45 -7.44 -7.60
CA ASP A 109 -2.98 -6.53 -8.65
C ASP A 109 -2.49 -5.16 -8.16
N GLU A 110 -1.84 -5.15 -6.99
CA GLU A 110 -1.29 -3.94 -6.38
C GLU A 110 -2.34 -2.87 -6.01
N GLN A 111 -3.60 -3.28 -5.90
CA GLN A 111 -4.69 -2.41 -5.50
C GLN A 111 -4.73 -2.23 -3.98
N VAL A 112 -5.11 -1.04 -3.58
CA VAL A 112 -5.40 -0.69 -2.20
C VAL A 112 -6.82 -0.15 -2.13
N GLU A 113 -7.55 -0.63 -1.13
CA GLU A 113 -8.83 -0.09 -0.74
C GLU A 113 -8.65 0.82 0.47
N LEU A 114 -9.02 2.09 0.31
CA LEU A 114 -9.05 3.08 1.38
C LEU A 114 -10.51 3.39 1.71
N THR A 115 -10.90 3.20 2.97
CA THR A 115 -12.17 3.67 3.52
C THR A 115 -11.91 4.79 4.52
N LEU A 116 -12.62 5.90 4.38
CA LEU A 116 -12.55 7.05 5.27
C LEU A 116 -13.76 7.07 6.20
N TYR A 117 -13.51 7.29 7.48
CA TYR A 117 -14.51 7.45 8.53
C TYR A 117 -14.39 8.84 9.16
N GLY A 118 -15.48 9.60 9.16
CA GLY A 118 -15.61 10.90 9.81
C GLY A 118 -16.62 10.80 10.96
N LYS A 119 -16.23 11.21 12.17
CA LYS A 119 -17.07 11.14 13.39
C LYS A 119 -17.70 9.76 13.58
N GLY A 120 -16.91 8.71 13.35
CA GLY A 120 -17.33 7.31 13.46
C GLY A 120 -18.20 6.78 12.31
N LYS A 121 -18.58 7.61 11.32
CA LYS A 121 -19.39 7.20 10.16
C LYS A 121 -18.55 7.07 8.91
N ARG A 122 -18.81 6.06 8.09
CA ARG A 122 -18.15 5.91 6.78
C ARG A 122 -18.56 7.07 5.87
N VAL A 123 -17.59 7.86 5.43
CA VAL A 123 -17.81 9.02 4.54
C VAL A 123 -17.43 8.74 3.09
N GLY A 124 -16.54 7.78 2.85
CA GLY A 124 -16.10 7.43 1.50
C GLY A 124 -15.31 6.13 1.46
N ARG A 125 -15.23 5.55 0.26
CA ARG A 125 -14.39 4.38 -0.05
C ARG A 125 -13.90 4.51 -1.48
N VAL A 126 -12.62 4.19 -1.69
CA VAL A 126 -12.01 4.14 -3.03
C VAL A 126 -11.11 2.92 -3.10
N THR A 127 -11.07 2.31 -4.28
CA THR A 127 -10.17 1.21 -4.62
C THR A 127 -9.42 1.59 -5.87
N GLN A 128 -8.10 1.58 -5.80
CA GLN A 128 -7.24 1.86 -6.95
C GLN A 128 -5.89 1.19 -6.81
N LYS A 129 -5.16 1.09 -7.92
CA LYS A 129 -3.72 0.80 -7.88
C LYS A 129 -3.00 1.94 -7.16
N LEU A 130 -1.96 1.58 -6.42
CA LEU A 130 -1.12 2.55 -5.72
C LEU A 130 0.36 2.20 -5.92
N PRO A 131 0.93 2.38 -7.12
CA PRO A 131 2.37 2.24 -7.36
C PRO A 131 3.18 3.26 -6.54
N LYS A 132 4.49 3.04 -6.42
CA LYS A 132 5.37 3.87 -5.54
C LYS A 132 5.37 5.36 -5.87
N SER A 133 5.20 5.71 -7.14
CA SER A 133 5.20 7.10 -7.62
C SER A 133 3.83 7.78 -7.55
N GLU A 134 2.79 7.10 -7.09
CA GLU A 134 1.41 7.61 -7.11
C GLU A 134 0.90 7.96 -5.71
N MET A 135 -0.06 8.88 -5.68
CA MET A 135 -0.79 9.30 -4.49
C MET A 135 -2.28 9.06 -4.70
N LEU A 136 -2.90 8.40 -3.74
CA LEU A 136 -4.34 8.24 -3.64
C LEU A 136 -4.89 9.33 -2.73
N VAL A 137 -5.90 10.06 -3.18
CA VAL A 137 -6.58 11.09 -2.37
C VAL A 137 -8.06 10.74 -2.23
N LEU A 138 -8.56 10.71 -0.99
CA LEU A 138 -9.98 10.57 -0.67
C LEU A 138 -10.43 11.74 0.20
N GLY A 139 -11.40 12.49 -0.29
CA GLY A 139 -11.99 13.64 0.40
C GLY A 139 -13.31 13.31 1.10
N GLY A 140 -13.57 13.99 2.21
CA GLY A 140 -14.88 14.10 2.85
C GLY A 140 -15.28 15.58 2.95
N ASN A 141 -16.56 15.88 2.73
CA ASN A 141 -17.07 17.23 2.91
C ASN A 141 -17.05 17.60 4.40
N ALA A 142 -16.69 18.84 4.75
CA ALA A 142 -16.68 19.34 6.12
C ALA A 142 -17.57 20.58 6.27
N PRO A 143 -18.09 20.86 7.48
CA PRO A 143 -18.79 22.13 7.76
C PRO A 143 -17.92 23.35 7.47
N ASN A 144 -18.55 24.53 7.39
CA ASN A 144 -17.91 25.85 7.24
C ASN A 144 -17.09 26.05 5.96
N TYR A 145 -17.54 25.48 4.83
CA TYR A 145 -16.83 25.62 3.55
C TYR A 145 -15.35 25.21 3.68
N THR A 146 -15.10 24.03 4.25
CA THR A 146 -13.79 23.40 4.23
C THR A 146 -13.92 21.94 3.83
N ALA A 147 -12.81 21.26 3.55
CA ALA A 147 -12.83 19.82 3.35
C ALA A 147 -11.67 19.14 4.09
N TRP A 148 -11.92 17.88 4.44
CA TRP A 148 -10.89 16.99 4.94
C TRP A 148 -10.49 16.01 3.85
N PHE A 149 -9.20 15.85 3.64
CA PHE A 149 -8.64 14.89 2.71
C PHE A 149 -7.72 13.93 3.43
N VAL A 150 -7.71 12.68 2.99
CA VAL A 150 -6.61 11.77 3.28
C VAL A 150 -5.86 11.52 1.98
N MET A 151 -4.56 11.81 2.00
CA MET A 151 -3.62 11.35 0.98
C MET A 151 -2.92 10.10 1.49
N LEU A 152 -2.80 9.09 0.64
CA LEU A 152 -2.11 7.84 0.91
C LEU A 152 -1.05 7.59 -0.17
N ARG A 153 0.17 7.23 0.24
CA ARG A 153 1.26 6.83 -0.66
C ARG A 153 2.07 5.66 -0.09
N ARG A 154 2.79 4.93 -0.95
CA ARG A 154 3.76 3.94 -0.49
C ARG A 154 4.97 4.64 0.16
N LYS A 155 5.52 4.00 1.18
CA LYS A 155 6.79 4.38 1.81
C LYS A 155 7.80 3.25 1.56
N ASP A 156 9.05 3.58 1.26
CA ASP A 156 10.11 2.59 1.05
C ASP A 156 10.62 1.96 2.36
#